data_AF-A0A970CDK4-F1
#
_entry.id   AF-A0A970CDK4-F1
#
_cell.length_a   1.000
_cell.length_b   1.000
_cell.length_c   1.000
_cell.angle_alpha   90.00
_cell.angle_beta   90.00
_cell.angle_gamma   90.00
#
_symmetry.space_group_name_H-M   'P 1'
#
loop_
_entity.id
_entity.type
_entity.pdbx_description
1 polymer ?
#
loop_
_entity_poly.entity_id
_entity_poly.type
_entity_poly.pdbx_seq_one_letter_code
_entity_poly.pdbx_strand_id
1 'polypeptide(L)'
;GFFILSICPVCGRRKKAYLLPNGLLRCFRSSCAAFRGNGGLPASEWAGPDFFDYHEDFGANDTQEPEFIDLVEAECLLYERIRNATGDAAFVVTPGCGKTRSAVAKATEEAGSRIVVYAFPNHRLIDEWMETAKSWTKDGVPVIHFYGRRDNPPVITCYHMDKVDEAIKLGYFPGKTVCPFCNDHPHRAKRRSYKSEGCPYYHQLDPLAVGGRKRRRGLVFCTTHQLPYLLSEDFPANRAYIDEQALSAMVQPARAIGFDELQTVVPFFSKEAQTVILRLRWAAETLQKETLQQGKKIGRLYTRQPGGTQWQGKPDLWAIAGISKERARLLLAEQLKFLLESSQMALMYEGINMTALQWLAVAVGEGIAWVHANVTKSTKHLSFMRMFKHHLPERTKLTVLDATSSREELWAIFGREFHLTEIHVRWMGRRVWVRQSMGKLKTSRMLEKDIKRHLSRLVEQLPPEVSRALLITHMPIEEKAIEILKALRPDIVWDSTHYFASRGLNAFQSVQAVLCFGTPVLSPGAAFDLAATLFPDDFQQQVQWVQHQNESELYQCAHRARFVRNPGRTLIVMGHYWPEHLLGKPDLVVDKRQNQHSENPKR
;
A
#
# COMPACT_ATOMS: atom_id res chain seq x y z
N GLY A 1 -33.10 3.67 4.38
CA GLY A 1 -34.39 3.66 3.66
C GLY A 1 -34.42 2.50 2.69
N PHE A 2 -35.60 2.10 2.20
CA PHE A 2 -35.74 1.11 1.13
C PHE A 2 -36.24 1.81 -0.13
N PHE A 3 -35.82 1.33 -1.30
CA PHE A 3 -36.21 1.89 -2.59
C PHE A 3 -37.32 1.03 -3.20
N ILE A 4 -38.52 1.58 -3.41
CA ILE A 4 -39.64 0.82 -4.00
C ILE A 4 -39.47 0.79 -5.52
N LEU A 5 -39.46 -0.42 -6.09
CA LEU A 5 -39.36 -0.62 -7.53
C LEU A 5 -40.73 -0.46 -8.20
N SER A 6 -40.71 0.16 -9.37
CA SER A 6 -41.90 0.30 -10.23
C SER A 6 -42.44 -1.07 -10.67
N ILE A 7 -41.55 -2.05 -10.89
CA ILE A 7 -41.84 -3.45 -11.28
C ILE A 7 -40.90 -4.39 -10.51
N CYS A 8 -41.41 -5.53 -10.03
CA CYS A 8 -40.58 -6.59 -9.48
C CYS A 8 -39.84 -7.33 -10.60
N PRO A 9 -38.49 -7.37 -10.60
CA PRO A 9 -37.74 -8.00 -11.69
C PRO A 9 -37.88 -9.53 -11.72
N VAL A 10 -38.32 -10.15 -10.62
CA VAL A 10 -38.49 -11.61 -10.52
C VAL A 10 -39.87 -12.06 -10.98
N CYS A 11 -40.93 -11.29 -10.68
CA CYS A 11 -42.31 -11.71 -10.99
C CYS A 11 -43.10 -10.73 -11.88
N GLY A 12 -42.47 -9.65 -12.36
CA GLY A 12 -43.06 -8.68 -13.29
C GLY A 12 -44.18 -7.80 -12.72
N ARG A 13 -44.49 -7.88 -11.42
CA ARG A 13 -45.63 -7.16 -10.83
C ARG A 13 -45.27 -5.74 -10.39
N ARG A 14 -46.12 -4.78 -10.73
CA ARG A 14 -45.93 -3.35 -10.46
C ARG A 14 -46.05 -3.01 -8.97
N LYS A 15 -45.19 -2.11 -8.47
CA LYS A 15 -45.23 -1.50 -7.11
C LYS A 15 -45.32 -2.51 -5.95
N LYS A 16 -44.78 -3.71 -6.12
CA LYS A 16 -44.83 -4.79 -5.11
C LYS A 16 -43.45 -5.29 -4.69
N ALA A 17 -42.38 -4.63 -5.11
CA ALA A 17 -41.03 -4.97 -4.70
C ALA A 17 -40.26 -3.74 -4.25
N TYR A 18 -39.28 -3.95 -3.38
CA TYR A 18 -38.41 -2.92 -2.87
C TYR A 18 -37.01 -3.49 -2.65
N LEU A 19 -36.01 -2.61 -2.77
CA LEU A 19 -34.61 -2.91 -2.51
C LEU A 19 -34.22 -2.37 -1.15
N LEU A 20 -33.51 -3.21 -0.39
CA LEU A 20 -32.81 -2.77 0.80
C LEU A 20 -31.44 -2.17 0.43
N PRO A 21 -30.83 -1.34 1.29
CA PRO A 21 -29.53 -0.72 1.03
C PRO A 21 -28.39 -1.72 0.71
N ASN A 22 -28.54 -2.99 1.09
CA ASN A 22 -27.58 -4.05 0.80
C ASN A 22 -27.85 -4.77 -0.54
N GLY A 23 -28.72 -4.23 -1.41
CA GLY A 23 -29.05 -4.84 -2.70
C GLY A 23 -29.99 -6.05 -2.63
N LEU A 24 -30.51 -6.39 -1.44
CA LEU A 24 -31.46 -7.48 -1.25
C LEU A 24 -32.84 -7.05 -1.78
N LEU A 25 -33.36 -7.77 -2.77
CA LEU A 25 -34.70 -7.57 -3.32
C LEU A 25 -35.73 -8.27 -2.46
N ARG A 26 -36.76 -7.53 -2.07
CA ARG A 26 -37.92 -8.08 -1.39
C ARG A 26 -39.19 -7.76 -2.14
N CYS A 27 -40.08 -8.75 -2.22
CA CYS A 27 -41.39 -8.64 -2.80
C CYS A 27 -42.46 -8.88 -1.73
N PHE A 28 -43.57 -8.15 -1.80
CA PHE A 28 -44.70 -8.32 -0.88
C PHE A 28 -45.57 -9.55 -1.21
N ARG A 29 -45.33 -10.22 -2.34
CA ARG A 29 -46.14 -11.33 -2.83
C ARG A 29 -45.55 -12.67 -2.39
N SER A 30 -46.34 -13.50 -1.73
CA SER A 30 -45.92 -14.82 -1.21
C SER A 30 -45.47 -15.79 -2.30
N SER A 31 -46.04 -15.67 -3.51
CA SER A 31 -45.71 -16.52 -4.65
C SER A 31 -44.41 -16.12 -5.39
N CYS A 32 -43.70 -15.08 -4.94
CA CYS A 32 -42.49 -14.59 -5.57
C CYS A 32 -41.26 -15.19 -4.89
N ALA A 33 -40.25 -15.61 -5.63
CA ALA A 33 -38.99 -16.09 -5.03
C ALA A 33 -38.32 -15.01 -4.16
N ALA A 34 -38.52 -13.71 -4.47
CA ALA A 34 -38.07 -12.59 -3.65
C ALA A 34 -38.99 -12.29 -2.45
N PHE A 35 -39.95 -13.15 -2.10
CA PHE A 35 -40.93 -12.84 -1.06
C PHE A 35 -40.25 -12.48 0.27
N ARG A 36 -40.69 -11.38 0.89
CA ARG A 36 -40.14 -10.93 2.18
C ARG A 36 -40.22 -11.98 3.28
N GLY A 37 -41.23 -12.87 3.25
CA GLY A 37 -41.37 -13.97 4.21
C GLY A 37 -40.35 -15.10 4.02
N ASN A 38 -39.73 -15.18 2.84
CA ASN A 38 -38.66 -16.14 2.51
C ASN A 38 -37.26 -15.52 2.64
N GLY A 39 -37.16 -14.35 3.29
CA GLY A 39 -35.89 -13.63 3.47
C GLY A 39 -35.55 -12.63 2.35
N GLY A 40 -36.09 -12.80 1.15
CA GLY A 40 -35.78 -12.00 -0.05
C GLY A 40 -34.72 -12.64 -0.94
N LEU A 41 -34.47 -12.06 -2.11
CA LEU A 41 -33.47 -12.53 -3.07
C LEU A 41 -32.23 -11.62 -3.07
N PRO A 42 -31.00 -12.15 -2.94
CA PRO A 42 -29.77 -11.35 -3.05
C PRO A 42 -29.53 -10.88 -4.49
N ALA A 43 -28.80 -9.75 -4.63
CA ALA A 43 -28.50 -9.14 -5.92
C ALA A 43 -27.95 -10.13 -6.95
N SER A 44 -27.07 -11.05 -6.52
CA SER A 44 -26.50 -12.10 -7.36
C SER A 44 -27.53 -13.03 -8.01
N GLU A 45 -28.72 -13.14 -7.44
CA GLU A 45 -29.75 -14.07 -7.88
C GLU A 45 -30.86 -13.38 -8.69
N TRP A 46 -31.29 -12.17 -8.30
CA TRP A 46 -32.39 -11.49 -9.00
C TRP A 46 -31.94 -10.57 -10.13
N ALA A 47 -30.71 -10.07 -10.08
CA ALA A 47 -30.17 -9.18 -11.10
C ALA A 47 -29.40 -9.94 -12.20
N GLY A 48 -29.18 -11.24 -12.00
CA GLY A 48 -28.41 -12.10 -12.90
C GLY A 48 -26.89 -11.89 -12.79
N PRO A 49 -26.10 -12.80 -13.39
CA PRO A 49 -24.64 -12.66 -13.44
C PRO A 49 -24.21 -11.37 -14.15
N ASP A 50 -25.00 -10.90 -15.12
CA ASP A 50 -24.74 -9.71 -15.94
C ASP A 50 -24.78 -8.39 -15.15
N PHE A 51 -25.47 -8.34 -14.01
CA PHE A 51 -25.48 -7.16 -13.13
C PHE A 51 -24.16 -6.97 -12.37
N PHE A 52 -23.39 -8.05 -12.20
CA PHE A 52 -22.01 -8.00 -11.67
C PHE A 52 -20.95 -8.07 -12.77
N ASP A 53 -21.30 -8.56 -13.96
CA ASP A 53 -20.51 -8.43 -15.19
C ASP A 53 -20.77 -7.08 -15.89
N TYR A 54 -21.42 -6.11 -15.23
CA TYR A 54 -21.38 -4.68 -15.59
C TYR A 54 -19.96 -4.16 -15.29
N HIS A 55 -19.01 -4.61 -16.10
CA HIS A 55 -17.99 -3.73 -16.60
C HIS A 55 -18.79 -2.63 -17.33
N GLU A 56 -18.97 -1.47 -16.69
CA GLU A 56 -18.84 -0.28 -17.52
C GLU A 56 -17.53 -0.51 -18.28
N ASP A 57 -17.57 -0.37 -19.61
CA ASP A 57 -16.39 0.10 -20.35
C ASP A 57 -15.98 1.38 -19.63
N PHE A 58 -15.20 1.22 -18.56
CA PHE A 58 -14.71 2.27 -17.70
C PHE A 58 -13.73 3.00 -18.55
N GLY A 59 -14.25 3.97 -19.32
CA GLY A 59 -13.52 4.79 -20.26
C GLY A 59 -12.39 4.03 -20.93
N ALA A 60 -12.61 3.60 -22.17
CA ALA A 60 -11.56 3.82 -23.15
C ALA A 60 -11.26 5.34 -23.18
N ASN A 61 -10.55 5.85 -22.15
CA ASN A 61 -9.48 6.78 -22.40
C ASN A 61 -8.71 6.10 -23.51
N ASP A 62 -8.62 6.79 -24.63
CA ASP A 62 -7.92 6.44 -25.86
C ASP A 62 -6.51 5.96 -25.51
N THR A 63 -6.42 4.71 -25.06
CA THR A 63 -5.22 4.07 -24.54
C THR A 63 -4.76 3.32 -25.76
N GLN A 64 -3.94 4.00 -26.56
CA GLN A 64 -3.10 3.32 -27.53
C GLN A 64 -2.55 2.06 -26.85
N GLU A 65 -2.79 0.89 -27.45
CA GLU A 65 -2.21 -0.35 -26.94
C GLU A 65 -0.72 -0.09 -26.70
N PRO A 66 -0.18 -0.37 -25.50
CA PRO A 66 1.19 0.00 -25.17
C PRO A 66 2.14 -0.61 -26.21
N GLU A 67 3.01 0.23 -26.76
CA GLU A 67 3.99 -0.23 -27.75
C GLU A 67 5.02 -1.11 -27.04
N PHE A 68 5.01 -2.41 -27.36
CA PHE A 68 5.95 -3.37 -26.80
C PHE A 68 7.20 -3.46 -27.66
N ILE A 69 8.34 -3.10 -27.08
CA ILE A 69 9.68 -3.19 -27.69
C ILE A 69 10.45 -4.43 -27.21
N ASP A 70 11.61 -4.69 -27.80
CA ASP A 70 12.50 -5.75 -27.35
C ASP A 70 13.32 -5.36 -26.11
N LEU A 71 13.93 -6.36 -25.45
CA LEU A 71 14.68 -6.14 -24.21
C LEU A 71 15.94 -5.29 -24.42
N VAL A 72 16.64 -5.44 -25.55
CA VAL A 72 17.92 -4.75 -25.81
C VAL A 72 17.65 -3.27 -26.06
N GLU A 73 16.66 -2.97 -26.89
CA GLU A 73 16.17 -1.62 -27.13
C GLU A 73 15.70 -0.97 -25.82
N ALA A 74 14.93 -1.70 -25.01
CA ALA A 74 14.48 -1.22 -23.71
C ALA A 74 15.64 -0.91 -22.75
N GLU A 75 16.67 -1.76 -22.69
CA GLU A 75 17.85 -1.52 -21.85
C GLU A 75 18.63 -0.27 -22.32
N CYS A 76 18.78 -0.08 -23.63
CA CYS A 76 19.42 1.11 -24.22
C CYS A 76 18.64 2.39 -23.92
N LEU A 77 17.33 2.41 -24.22
CA LEU A 77 16.45 3.55 -23.96
C LEU A 77 16.42 3.87 -22.46
N LEU A 78 16.29 2.86 -21.61
CA LEU A 78 16.26 3.05 -20.17
C LEU A 78 17.55 3.67 -19.63
N TYR A 79 18.70 3.18 -20.09
CA TYR A 79 20.00 3.72 -19.71
C TYR A 79 20.15 5.18 -20.12
N GLU A 80 19.82 5.52 -21.37
CA GLU A 80 19.87 6.89 -21.88
C GLU A 80 18.94 7.82 -21.10
N ARG A 81 17.67 7.42 -20.94
CA ARG A 81 16.64 8.26 -20.31
C ARG A 81 16.92 8.50 -18.83
N ILE A 82 17.37 7.49 -18.09
CA ILE A 82 17.80 7.67 -16.69
C ILE A 82 19.01 8.60 -16.62
N ARG A 83 19.99 8.44 -17.52
CA ARG A 83 21.21 9.24 -17.50
C ARG A 83 20.95 10.72 -17.78
N ASN A 84 19.96 11.01 -18.63
CA ASN A 84 19.59 12.35 -19.06
C ASN A 84 18.48 13.00 -18.20
N ALA A 85 17.94 12.29 -17.20
CA ALA A 85 16.90 12.84 -16.32
C ALA A 85 17.45 13.93 -15.40
N THR A 86 17.05 15.18 -15.61
CA THR A 86 17.50 16.35 -14.83
C THR A 86 16.49 16.83 -13.78
N GLY A 87 15.19 16.63 -14.03
CA GLY A 87 14.07 16.97 -13.14
C GLY A 87 13.53 15.78 -12.33
N ASP A 88 12.29 15.95 -11.86
CA ASP A 88 11.52 14.86 -11.27
C ASP A 88 11.09 13.91 -12.40
N ALA A 89 11.46 12.64 -12.28
CA ALA A 89 11.30 11.64 -13.33
C ALA A 89 10.74 10.33 -12.76
N ALA A 90 9.93 9.65 -13.54
CA ALA A 90 9.37 8.35 -13.17
C ALA A 90 9.53 7.38 -14.33
N PHE A 91 10.03 6.18 -14.03
CA PHE A 91 10.35 5.15 -15.02
C PHE A 91 9.45 3.94 -14.79
N VAL A 92 8.37 3.88 -15.58
CA VAL A 92 7.40 2.78 -15.60
C VAL A 92 7.83 1.76 -16.62
N VAL A 93 8.66 0.82 -16.16
CA VAL A 93 9.30 -0.16 -17.04
C VAL A 93 8.86 -1.57 -16.67
N THR A 94 8.80 -2.46 -17.65
CA THR A 94 8.60 -3.89 -17.38
C THR A 94 9.66 -4.43 -16.38
N PRO A 95 9.28 -5.24 -15.37
CA PRO A 95 10.27 -5.77 -14.44
C PRO A 95 11.22 -6.77 -15.12
N GLY A 96 12.52 -6.59 -14.88
CA GLY A 96 13.58 -7.39 -15.50
C GLY A 96 14.50 -6.60 -16.43
N CYS A 97 14.09 -5.42 -16.90
CA CYS A 97 14.85 -4.59 -17.85
C CYS A 97 16.05 -3.84 -17.24
N GLY A 98 16.39 -4.06 -15.97
CA GLY A 98 17.59 -3.46 -15.37
C GLY A 98 17.45 -2.03 -14.82
N LYS A 99 16.22 -1.56 -14.52
CA LYS A 99 15.96 -0.24 -13.88
C LYS A 99 16.91 0.09 -12.74
N THR A 100 16.95 -0.77 -11.72
CA THR A 100 17.80 -0.59 -10.54
C THR A 100 19.28 -0.45 -10.92
N ARG A 101 19.77 -1.30 -11.83
CA ARG A 101 21.17 -1.28 -12.30
C ARG A 101 21.53 0.06 -12.94
N SER A 102 20.72 0.53 -13.89
CA SER A 102 20.93 1.79 -14.59
C SER A 102 20.83 3.00 -13.64
N ALA A 103 19.86 2.98 -12.72
CA ALA A 103 19.70 4.03 -11.73
C ALA A 103 20.84 4.06 -10.70
N VAL A 104 21.31 2.92 -10.21
CA VAL A 104 22.47 2.87 -9.29
C VAL A 104 23.71 3.37 -9.99
N ALA A 105 23.95 2.98 -11.25
CA ALA A 105 25.08 3.51 -12.04
C ALA A 105 25.03 5.04 -12.15
N LYS A 106 23.86 5.61 -12.44
CA LYS A 106 23.68 7.06 -12.47
C LYS A 106 23.89 7.69 -11.08
N ALA A 107 23.32 7.11 -10.04
CA ALA A 107 23.48 7.60 -8.67
C ALA A 107 24.95 7.62 -8.24
N THR A 108 25.74 6.59 -8.62
CA THR A 108 27.19 6.54 -8.35
C THR A 108 27.97 7.61 -9.13
N GLU A 109 27.60 7.91 -10.38
CA GLU A 109 28.18 9.00 -11.17
C GLU A 109 27.93 10.36 -10.50
N GLU A 110 26.69 10.61 -10.10
CA GLU A 110 26.26 11.88 -9.49
C GLU A 110 26.85 12.10 -8.10
N ALA A 111 26.99 11.04 -7.31
CA ALA A 111 27.57 11.06 -5.97
C ALA A 111 29.00 11.63 -5.92
N GLY A 112 29.73 11.63 -7.05
CA GLY A 112 31.06 12.25 -7.13
C GLY A 112 31.08 13.78 -6.96
N SER A 113 29.92 14.44 -7.10
CA SER A 113 29.80 15.91 -7.09
C SER A 113 28.79 16.45 -6.06
N ARG A 114 27.89 15.60 -5.55
CA ARG A 114 26.76 15.99 -4.68
C ARG A 114 26.35 14.85 -3.77
N ILE A 115 25.44 15.12 -2.83
CA ILE A 115 24.80 14.07 -2.04
C ILE A 115 23.63 13.50 -2.84
N VAL A 116 23.66 12.18 -3.02
CA VAL A 116 22.59 11.40 -3.65
C VAL A 116 22.05 10.42 -2.62
N VAL A 117 20.72 10.32 -2.51
CA VAL A 117 20.05 9.30 -1.72
C VAL A 117 19.47 8.25 -2.66
N TYR A 118 19.63 6.98 -2.34
CA TYR A 118 18.96 5.89 -3.02
C TYR A 118 18.16 5.10 -1.98
N ALA A 119 16.87 4.97 -2.20
CA ALA A 119 15.94 4.30 -1.31
C ALA A 119 15.55 2.94 -1.90
N PHE A 120 15.84 1.87 -1.16
CA PHE A 120 15.46 0.51 -1.50
C PHE A 120 14.33 0.01 -0.58
N PRO A 121 13.53 -1.00 -0.99
CA PRO A 121 12.45 -1.53 -0.15
C PRO A 121 12.90 -2.08 1.20
N ASN A 122 14.11 -2.63 1.30
CA ASN A 122 14.62 -3.26 2.52
C ASN A 122 16.16 -3.26 2.60
N HIS A 123 16.68 -3.51 3.81
CA HIS A 123 18.12 -3.53 4.08
C HIS A 123 18.88 -4.60 3.27
N ARG A 124 18.25 -5.76 3.00
CA ARG A 124 18.91 -6.84 2.24
C ARG A 124 19.24 -6.43 0.80
N LEU A 125 18.34 -5.71 0.14
CA LEU A 125 18.61 -5.14 -1.18
C LEU A 125 19.72 -4.09 -1.15
N ILE A 126 19.80 -3.31 -0.07
CA ILE A 126 20.90 -2.37 0.13
C ILE A 126 22.22 -3.15 0.18
N ASP A 127 22.30 -4.18 1.02
CA ASP A 127 23.50 -5.01 1.18
C ASP A 127 23.95 -5.63 -0.16
N GLU A 128 23.01 -6.10 -0.99
CA GLU A 128 23.27 -6.63 -2.33
C GLU A 128 23.91 -5.58 -3.27
N TRP A 129 23.50 -4.32 -3.16
CA TRP A 129 24.00 -3.24 -4.03
C TRP A 129 25.20 -2.47 -3.46
N MET A 130 25.49 -2.58 -2.16
CA MET A 130 26.56 -1.83 -1.49
C MET A 130 27.93 -2.04 -2.15
N GLU A 131 28.35 -3.30 -2.35
CA GLU A 131 29.66 -3.60 -2.92
C GLU A 131 29.75 -3.21 -4.41
N THR A 132 28.67 -3.44 -5.16
CA THR A 132 28.58 -3.00 -6.55
C THR A 132 28.71 -1.48 -6.66
N ALA A 133 27.99 -0.73 -5.84
CA ALA A 133 28.04 0.72 -5.83
C ALA A 133 29.42 1.26 -5.44
N LYS A 134 30.07 0.67 -4.43
CA LYS A 134 31.46 0.99 -4.06
C LYS A 134 32.43 0.80 -5.22
N SER A 135 32.29 -0.29 -5.97
CA SER A 135 33.15 -0.58 -7.13
C SER A 135 32.96 0.40 -8.30
N TRP A 136 31.77 1.01 -8.40
CA TRP A 136 31.44 1.96 -9.48
C TRP A 136 31.70 3.41 -9.10
N THR A 137 31.74 3.72 -7.80
CA THR A 137 32.11 5.05 -7.33
C THR A 137 33.60 5.34 -7.50
N LYS A 138 33.93 6.58 -7.88
CA LYS A 138 35.31 7.07 -7.94
C LYS A 138 35.97 7.05 -6.55
N ASP A 139 37.29 6.87 -6.53
CA ASP A 139 38.08 6.90 -5.30
C ASP A 139 37.79 8.14 -4.44
N GLY A 140 37.57 7.91 -3.14
CA GLY A 140 37.27 8.95 -2.17
C GLY A 140 35.83 9.50 -2.20
N VAL A 141 34.91 8.86 -2.94
CA VAL A 141 33.48 9.12 -2.84
C VAL A 141 32.86 8.11 -1.87
N PRO A 142 32.28 8.56 -0.74
CA PRO A 142 31.71 7.65 0.24
C PRO A 142 30.40 7.04 -0.26
N VAL A 143 30.23 5.74 -0.02
CA VAL A 143 28.98 4.99 -0.18
C VAL A 143 28.56 4.49 1.20
N ILE A 144 27.39 4.93 1.66
CA ILE A 144 26.95 4.77 3.05
C ILE A 144 25.66 3.96 3.08
N HIS A 145 25.61 2.95 3.94
CA HIS A 145 24.36 2.31 4.34
C HIS A 145 23.81 3.00 5.58
N PHE A 146 22.72 3.74 5.42
CA PHE A 146 22.06 4.43 6.52
C PHE A 146 21.10 3.51 7.27
N TYR A 147 21.25 3.49 8.58
CA TYR A 147 20.36 2.81 9.52
C TYR A 147 19.63 3.83 10.41
N GLY A 148 18.35 3.54 10.68
CA GLY A 148 17.58 4.21 11.72
C GLY A 148 18.17 3.99 13.12
N ARG A 149 17.59 4.66 14.12
CA ARG A 149 17.95 4.45 15.54
C ARG A 149 17.58 3.03 15.97
N ARG A 150 18.54 2.31 16.56
CA ARG A 150 18.37 0.95 17.09
C ARG A 150 19.49 0.62 18.10
N ASP A 151 19.19 -0.24 19.06
CA ASP A 151 20.11 -0.70 20.11
C ASP A 151 20.45 -2.20 19.99
N ASN A 152 19.95 -2.88 18.94
CA ASN A 152 20.13 -4.31 18.75
C ASN A 152 21.09 -4.66 17.60
N PRO A 153 21.85 -5.77 17.69
CA PRO A 153 22.74 -6.26 16.63
C PRO A 153 22.05 -6.53 15.28
N PRO A 154 22.79 -6.56 14.16
CA PRO A 154 24.25 -6.45 14.05
C PRO A 154 24.78 -5.02 14.08
N VAL A 155 23.92 -4.01 13.95
CA VAL A 155 24.31 -2.59 13.91
C VAL A 155 23.59 -1.85 15.02
N ILE A 156 24.32 -1.35 16.02
CA ILE A 156 23.81 -0.51 17.09
C ILE A 156 24.05 0.95 16.71
N THR A 157 22.99 1.76 16.65
CA THR A 157 23.07 3.17 16.27
C THR A 157 22.67 4.12 17.40
N CYS A 158 21.91 3.66 18.40
CA CYS A 158 21.44 4.49 19.51
C CYS A 158 21.52 3.74 20.85
N TYR A 159 22.07 4.39 21.88
CA TYR A 159 22.18 3.84 23.24
C TYR A 159 21.00 4.22 24.16
N HIS A 160 20.04 5.01 23.67
CA HIS A 160 18.89 5.51 24.44
C HIS A 160 17.57 5.20 23.74
N MET A 161 17.42 3.97 23.26
CA MET A 161 16.23 3.54 22.53
C MET A 161 14.95 3.60 23.38
N ASP A 162 15.05 3.38 24.68
CA ASP A 162 13.96 3.55 25.65
C ASP A 162 13.30 4.94 25.56
N LYS A 163 14.11 6.01 25.59
CA LYS A 163 13.63 7.40 25.48
C LYS A 163 13.14 7.74 24.09
N VAL A 164 13.81 7.19 23.07
CA VAL A 164 13.42 7.33 21.66
C VAL A 164 12.04 6.72 21.44
N ASP A 165 11.80 5.52 21.95
CA ASP A 165 10.53 4.80 21.82
C ASP A 165 9.41 5.50 22.60
N GLU A 166 9.70 6.05 23.77
CA GLU A 166 8.75 6.89 24.52
C GLU A 166 8.34 8.14 23.73
N ALA A 167 9.31 8.87 23.16
CA ALA A 167 9.04 10.04 22.33
C ALA A 167 8.21 9.67 21.08
N ILE A 168 8.59 8.60 20.37
CA ILE A 168 7.85 8.08 19.21
C ILE A 168 6.44 7.66 19.62
N LYS A 169 6.29 7.03 20.79
CA LYS A 169 4.99 6.61 21.33
C LYS A 169 4.04 7.79 21.53
N LEU A 170 4.55 8.96 21.91
CA LEU A 170 3.77 10.18 22.04
C LEU A 170 3.62 10.96 20.72
N GLY A 171 4.28 10.53 19.64
CA GLY A 171 4.21 11.16 18.32
C GLY A 171 5.27 12.24 18.07
N TYR A 172 6.30 12.32 18.91
CA TYR A 172 7.38 13.28 18.78
C TYR A 172 8.52 12.76 17.90
N PHE A 173 9.23 13.69 17.25
CA PHE A 173 10.46 13.35 16.54
C PHE A 173 11.63 13.29 17.52
N PRO A 174 12.30 12.13 17.71
CA PRO A 174 13.40 12.01 18.66
C PRO A 174 14.56 12.97 18.39
N GLY A 175 14.78 13.34 17.13
CA GLY A 175 15.76 14.34 16.72
C GLY A 175 15.49 15.74 17.31
N LYS A 176 14.24 16.07 17.65
CA LYS A 176 13.81 17.36 18.22
C LYS A 176 13.61 17.31 19.73
N THR A 177 13.38 16.14 20.32
CA THR A 177 13.04 16.00 21.75
C THR A 177 14.09 15.26 22.56
N VAL A 178 14.68 14.18 22.03
CA VAL A 178 15.62 13.31 22.76
C VAL A 178 17.06 13.65 22.43
N CYS A 179 17.42 13.61 21.14
CA CYS A 179 18.78 13.83 20.65
C CYS A 179 19.41 15.15 21.12
N PRO A 180 18.68 16.30 21.15
CA PRO A 180 19.27 17.55 21.58
C PRO A 180 19.74 17.56 23.04
N PHE A 181 19.33 16.59 23.86
CA PHE A 181 19.66 16.45 25.29
C PHE A 181 20.49 15.21 25.60
N CYS A 182 20.79 14.39 24.60
CA CYS A 182 21.59 13.18 24.75
C CYS A 182 23.07 13.55 25.00
N ASN A 183 23.68 12.92 26.00
CA ASN A 183 25.08 13.16 26.36
C ASN A 183 26.06 12.65 25.29
N ASP A 184 25.66 11.61 24.54
CA ASP A 184 26.45 11.07 23.42
C ASP A 184 26.31 11.91 22.14
N HIS A 185 25.38 12.86 22.09
CA HIS A 185 25.17 13.69 20.91
C HIS A 185 26.38 14.63 20.69
N PRO A 186 26.91 14.74 19.45
CA PRO A 186 28.15 15.48 19.19
C PRO A 186 28.11 16.97 19.61
N HIS A 187 26.93 17.60 19.62
CA HIS A 187 26.76 18.98 20.11
C HIS A 187 26.78 19.14 21.64
N ARG A 188 26.70 18.04 22.41
CA ARG A 188 26.58 18.06 23.88
C ARG A 188 27.65 17.27 24.62
N ALA A 189 28.49 16.50 23.93
CA ALA A 189 29.64 15.82 24.52
C ALA A 189 30.63 16.85 25.12
N LYS A 190 30.31 17.35 26.33
CA LYS A 190 31.14 18.23 27.13
C LYS A 190 32.31 17.40 27.63
N ARG A 191 33.44 17.54 26.94
CA ARG A 191 34.67 16.74 27.10
C ARG A 191 34.50 15.36 26.49
N ARG A 192 35.35 15.06 25.49
CA ARG A 192 35.69 13.69 25.11
C ARG A 192 36.21 12.99 26.37
N SER A 193 35.32 12.39 27.15
CA SER A 193 35.75 11.32 28.02
C SER A 193 36.36 10.27 27.10
N TYR A 194 37.50 9.73 27.46
CA TYR A 194 38.29 8.78 26.67
C TYR A 194 37.52 7.48 26.31
N LYS A 195 36.23 7.36 26.68
CA LYS A 195 35.35 6.20 26.52
C LYS A 195 34.11 6.41 25.62
N SER A 196 33.74 7.62 25.21
CA SER A 196 32.55 7.81 24.35
C SER A 196 32.96 8.03 22.89
N GLU A 197 32.77 7.03 22.04
CA GLU A 197 32.98 7.09 20.57
C GLU A 197 32.00 8.06 19.85
N GLY A 198 31.16 8.78 20.60
CA GLY A 198 30.11 9.66 20.08
C GLY A 198 28.88 8.88 19.63
N CYS A 199 27.79 9.58 19.34
CA CYS A 199 26.52 8.95 18.93
C CYS A 199 26.66 8.24 17.56
N PRO A 200 26.61 6.90 17.48
CA PRO A 200 26.87 6.19 16.24
C PRO A 200 25.85 6.55 15.15
N TYR A 201 24.58 6.76 15.51
CA TYR A 201 23.53 7.20 14.58
C TYR A 201 23.92 8.49 13.83
N TYR A 202 24.51 9.46 14.53
CA TYR A 202 24.92 10.73 13.93
C TYR A 202 26.17 10.55 13.06
N HIS A 203 27.14 9.77 13.54
CA HIS A 203 28.41 9.55 12.85
C HIS A 203 28.29 8.78 11.52
N GLN A 204 27.16 8.11 11.25
CA GLN A 204 26.91 7.44 9.96
C GLN A 204 27.11 8.36 8.74
N LEU A 205 26.83 9.65 8.87
CA LEU A 205 26.85 10.61 7.75
C LEU A 205 28.11 11.49 7.72
N ASP A 206 29.00 11.37 8.71
CA ASP A 206 30.28 12.10 8.75
C ASP A 206 31.15 11.88 7.52
N PRO A 207 31.23 10.67 6.92
CA PRO A 207 32.02 10.45 5.71
C PRO A 207 31.62 11.35 4.54
N LEU A 208 30.38 11.87 4.50
CA LEU A 208 29.92 12.77 3.44
C LEU A 208 30.67 14.11 3.41
N ALA A 209 31.34 14.51 4.49
CA ALA A 209 32.07 15.77 4.60
C ALA A 209 33.53 15.70 4.09
N VAL A 210 33.75 15.05 2.94
CA VAL A 210 35.08 14.89 2.33
C VAL A 210 35.67 16.25 1.93
N GLY A 211 36.84 16.61 2.48
CA GLY A 211 37.51 17.89 2.17
C GLY A 211 37.01 19.09 2.99
N GLY A 212 36.31 18.83 4.11
CA GLY A 212 35.81 19.84 5.04
C GLY A 212 34.34 20.22 4.82
N ARG A 213 33.79 21.09 5.67
CA ARG A 213 32.35 21.43 5.71
C ARG A 213 31.78 22.04 4.41
N LYS A 214 32.62 22.45 3.45
CA LYS A 214 32.22 23.17 2.22
C LYS A 214 31.91 22.27 1.02
N ARG A 215 32.28 20.99 1.02
CA ARG A 215 32.01 20.07 -0.11
C ARG A 215 31.44 18.76 0.41
N ARG A 216 30.11 18.67 0.52
CA ARG A 216 29.45 17.40 0.86
C ARG A 216 29.11 16.63 -0.40
N ARG A 217 29.54 15.37 -0.46
CA ARG A 217 29.26 14.48 -1.59
C ARG A 217 29.26 13.03 -1.15
N GLY A 218 28.57 12.19 -1.89
CA GLY A 218 28.47 10.76 -1.61
C GLY A 218 27.12 10.17 -1.94
N LEU A 219 27.06 8.85 -1.84
CA LEU A 219 25.86 8.06 -2.06
C LEU A 219 25.38 7.49 -0.73
N VAL A 220 24.12 7.75 -0.39
CA VAL A 220 23.49 7.23 0.83
C VAL A 220 22.39 6.26 0.43
N PHE A 221 22.57 4.99 0.77
CA PHE A 221 21.54 3.96 0.66
C PHE A 221 20.72 3.93 1.95
N CYS A 222 19.40 3.99 1.82
CA CYS A 222 18.45 3.88 2.93
C CYS A 222 17.27 3.02 2.51
N THR A 223 16.41 2.64 3.46
CA THR A 223 15.15 2.02 3.09
C THR A 223 14.12 3.07 2.65
N THR A 224 13.17 2.71 1.79
CA THR A 224 12.08 3.60 1.35
C THR A 224 11.36 4.23 2.54
N HIS A 225 11.10 3.46 3.61
CA HIS A 225 10.50 3.95 4.85
C HIS A 225 11.35 4.97 5.62
N GLN A 226 12.68 4.94 5.48
CA GLN A 226 13.59 5.91 6.10
C GLN A 226 13.67 7.22 5.33
N LEU A 227 13.27 7.22 4.05
CA LEU A 227 13.45 8.34 3.14
C LEU A 227 12.85 9.66 3.65
N PRO A 228 11.60 9.73 4.14
CA PRO A 228 11.03 10.99 4.63
C PRO A 228 11.78 11.56 5.85
N TYR A 229 12.34 10.67 6.68
CA TYR A 229 13.03 11.06 7.89
C TYR A 229 14.48 11.48 7.62
N LEU A 230 15.10 10.90 6.58
CA LEU A 230 16.44 11.26 6.12
C LEU A 230 16.43 12.56 5.31
N LEU A 231 15.48 12.71 4.38
CA LEU A 231 15.30 13.91 3.56
C LEU A 231 14.57 15.03 4.33
N SER A 232 15.04 15.37 5.52
CA SER A 232 14.53 16.56 6.21
C SER A 232 14.96 17.85 5.49
N GLU A 233 14.32 18.97 5.85
CA GLU A 233 14.70 20.32 5.37
C GLU A 233 16.17 20.69 5.66
N ASP A 234 16.86 19.97 6.53
CA ASP A 234 18.27 20.23 6.86
C ASP A 234 19.25 19.32 6.11
N PHE A 235 18.78 18.21 5.53
CA PHE A 235 19.65 17.27 4.82
C PHE A 235 19.81 17.67 3.34
N PRO A 236 21.02 18.08 2.89
CA PRO A 236 21.21 18.74 1.60
C PRO A 236 21.36 17.72 0.46
N ALA A 237 20.45 16.75 0.36
CA ALA A 237 20.39 15.86 -0.80
C ALA A 237 19.87 16.62 -2.02
N ASN A 238 20.56 16.49 -3.15
CA ASN A 238 20.13 17.13 -4.40
C ASN A 238 19.20 16.20 -5.20
N ARG A 239 19.35 14.89 -5.03
CA ARG A 239 18.60 13.88 -5.76
C ARG A 239 18.31 12.67 -4.88
N ALA A 240 17.12 12.11 -5.04
CA ALA A 240 16.69 10.88 -4.39
C ALA A 240 16.12 9.91 -5.43
N TYR A 241 16.65 8.70 -5.46
CA TYR A 241 16.12 7.57 -6.22
C TYR A 241 15.21 6.76 -5.29
N ILE A 242 14.04 6.36 -5.76
CA ILE A 242 13.07 5.57 -5.01
C ILE A 242 12.78 4.31 -5.81
N ASP A 243 13.32 3.18 -5.37
CA ASP A 243 13.14 1.88 -6.04
C ASP A 243 11.99 1.12 -5.37
N GLU A 244 10.90 0.93 -6.13
CA GLU A 244 9.66 0.26 -5.72
C GLU A 244 8.97 0.89 -4.48
N GLN A 245 7.64 0.68 -4.36
CA GLN A 245 6.90 0.90 -3.11
C GLN A 245 6.94 2.34 -2.54
N ALA A 246 7.00 3.37 -3.38
CA ALA A 246 6.93 4.77 -2.93
C ALA A 246 5.71 5.04 -2.03
N LEU A 247 4.56 4.45 -2.40
CA LEU A 247 3.30 4.61 -1.68
C LEU A 247 3.39 4.24 -0.20
N SER A 248 3.87 3.05 0.14
CA SER A 248 3.84 2.53 1.52
C SER A 248 4.76 3.30 2.47
N ALA A 249 5.77 3.97 1.92
CA ALA A 249 6.66 4.84 2.68
C ALA A 249 6.12 6.27 2.83
N MET A 250 5.47 6.80 1.80
CA MET A 250 4.95 8.16 1.82
C MET A 250 3.58 8.26 2.49
N VAL A 251 2.73 7.24 2.35
CA VAL A 251 1.38 7.22 2.90
C VAL A 251 1.19 5.98 3.77
N GLN A 252 1.04 6.20 5.07
CA GLN A 252 0.93 5.11 6.04
C GLN A 252 -0.13 5.42 7.12
N PRO A 253 -0.77 4.39 7.69
CA PRO A 253 -1.57 4.59 8.89
C PRO A 253 -0.67 5.12 10.00
N ALA A 254 -1.04 6.25 10.59
CA ALA A 254 -0.36 6.73 11.77
C ALA A 254 -0.65 5.80 12.97
N ARG A 255 0.13 5.97 14.03
CA ARG A 255 -0.14 5.32 15.31
C ARG A 255 -1.58 5.61 15.76
N ALA A 256 -2.29 4.55 16.15
CA ALA A 256 -3.60 4.65 16.76
C ALA A 256 -3.53 5.35 18.13
N ILE A 257 -4.46 6.26 18.40
CA ILE A 257 -4.57 6.94 19.70
C ILE A 257 -5.68 6.27 20.50
N GLY A 258 -5.41 5.96 21.76
CA GLY A 258 -6.41 5.42 22.68
C GLY A 258 -7.53 6.42 22.99
N PHE A 259 -8.67 5.92 23.46
CA PHE A 259 -9.80 6.78 23.80
C PHE A 259 -9.46 7.87 24.84
N ASP A 260 -8.68 7.51 25.85
CA ASP A 260 -8.27 8.41 26.93
C ASP A 260 -7.07 9.28 26.56
N GLU A 261 -6.26 8.87 25.59
CA GLU A 261 -5.11 9.66 25.12
C GLU A 261 -5.58 10.98 24.47
N LEU A 262 -6.77 11.03 23.88
CA LEU A 262 -7.37 12.28 23.37
C LEU A 262 -7.73 13.26 24.50
N GLN A 263 -7.97 12.79 25.73
CA GLN A 263 -8.26 13.66 26.86
C GLN A 263 -7.04 14.48 27.30
N THR A 264 -5.83 13.98 27.03
CA THR A 264 -4.57 14.63 27.43
C THR A 264 -4.39 16.01 26.82
N VAL A 265 -4.98 16.27 25.64
CA VAL A 265 -4.83 17.55 24.95
C VAL A 265 -5.91 18.57 25.32
N VAL A 266 -7.03 18.14 25.93
CA VAL A 266 -8.20 18.99 26.25
C VAL A 266 -7.84 20.23 27.08
N PRO A 267 -6.98 20.15 28.13
CA PRO A 267 -6.65 21.32 28.96
C PRO A 267 -5.98 22.47 28.19
N PHE A 268 -5.40 22.18 27.02
CA PHE A 268 -4.66 23.15 26.20
C PHE A 268 -5.56 23.88 25.18
N PHE A 269 -6.87 23.65 25.22
CA PHE A 269 -7.85 24.28 24.35
C PHE A 269 -8.82 25.20 25.11
N SER A 270 -9.38 26.19 24.43
CA SER A 270 -10.48 27.02 24.93
C SER A 270 -11.73 26.19 25.22
N LYS A 271 -12.65 26.69 26.06
CA LYS A 271 -13.85 25.94 26.48
C LYS A 271 -14.72 25.49 25.29
N GLU A 272 -14.81 26.32 24.25
CA GLU A 272 -15.55 26.01 23.03
C GLU A 272 -14.87 24.89 22.23
N ALA A 273 -13.55 24.95 22.10
CA ALA A 273 -12.74 23.91 21.45
C ALA A 273 -12.78 22.58 22.23
N GLN A 274 -12.72 22.64 23.56
CA GLN A 274 -12.91 21.46 24.42
C GLN A 274 -14.27 20.79 24.17
N THR A 275 -15.33 21.57 23.97
CA THR A 275 -16.66 21.05 23.65
C THR A 275 -16.65 20.23 22.35
N VAL A 276 -15.88 20.64 21.34
CA VAL A 276 -15.71 19.86 20.10
C VAL A 276 -15.08 18.51 20.40
N ILE A 277 -13.98 18.48 21.17
CA ILE A 277 -13.27 17.25 21.50
C ILE A 277 -14.18 16.28 22.29
N LEU A 278 -14.95 16.80 23.26
CA LEU A 278 -15.90 16.00 24.03
C LEU A 278 -17.01 15.40 23.15
N ARG A 279 -17.52 16.15 22.16
CA ARG A 279 -18.50 15.63 21.19
C ARG A 279 -17.93 14.53 20.31
N LEU A 280 -16.66 14.62 19.91
CA LEU A 280 -15.97 13.56 19.17
C LEU A 280 -15.83 12.28 20.01
N ARG A 281 -15.54 12.41 21.31
CA ARG A 281 -15.52 11.26 22.24
C ARG A 281 -16.91 10.63 22.38
N TRP A 282 -17.95 11.44 22.54
CA TRP A 282 -19.32 10.94 22.60
C TRP A 282 -19.73 10.19 21.32
N ALA A 283 -19.35 10.70 20.14
CA ALA A 283 -19.58 10.02 18.87
C ALA A 283 -18.85 8.66 18.81
N ALA A 284 -17.63 8.57 19.34
CA ALA A 284 -16.88 7.32 19.44
C ALA A 284 -17.56 6.29 20.35
N GLU A 285 -18.07 6.70 21.51
CA GLU A 285 -18.83 5.82 22.40
C GLU A 285 -20.13 5.33 21.76
N THR A 286 -20.80 6.21 21.02
CA THR A 286 -22.03 5.90 20.28
C THR A 286 -21.74 4.83 19.22
N LEU A 287 -20.67 4.99 18.43
CA LEU A 287 -20.19 3.98 17.49
C LEU A 287 -19.96 2.63 18.17
N GLN A 288 -19.31 2.61 19.33
CA GLN A 288 -19.04 1.36 20.04
C GLN A 288 -20.35 0.66 20.47
N LYS A 289 -21.31 1.42 21.01
CA LYS A 289 -22.63 0.90 21.40
C LYS A 289 -23.39 0.34 20.21
N GLU A 290 -23.45 1.08 19.10
CA GLU A 290 -24.13 0.63 17.88
C GLU A 290 -23.47 -0.61 17.27
N THR A 291 -22.14 -0.65 17.25
CA THR A 291 -21.37 -1.80 16.73
C THR A 291 -21.72 -3.06 17.51
N LEU A 292 -21.79 -2.96 18.84
CA LEU A 292 -22.19 -4.05 19.73
C LEU A 292 -23.65 -4.48 19.49
N GLN A 293 -24.58 -3.52 19.44
CA GLN A 293 -26.01 -3.78 19.22
C GLN A 293 -26.29 -4.46 17.88
N GLN A 294 -25.49 -4.13 16.85
CA GLN A 294 -25.59 -4.74 15.53
C GLN A 294 -24.89 -6.11 15.43
N GLY A 295 -24.30 -6.61 16.53
CA GLY A 295 -23.55 -7.87 16.54
C GLY A 295 -22.30 -7.84 15.65
N LYS A 296 -21.80 -6.64 15.32
CA LYS A 296 -20.60 -6.46 14.48
C LYS A 296 -19.36 -6.49 15.35
N LYS A 297 -18.27 -7.01 14.81
CA LYS A 297 -16.94 -6.98 15.48
C LYS A 297 -16.24 -5.63 15.32
N ILE A 298 -16.53 -4.92 14.23
CA ILE A 298 -15.81 -3.70 13.84
C ILE A 298 -16.81 -2.62 13.41
N GLY A 299 -16.60 -1.41 13.93
CA GLY A 299 -17.28 -0.18 13.52
C GLY A 299 -16.27 0.90 13.16
N ARG A 300 -16.61 1.76 12.19
CA ARG A 300 -15.81 2.94 11.83
C ARG A 300 -16.71 4.16 11.62
N LEU A 301 -16.26 5.32 12.10
CA LEU A 301 -16.82 6.64 11.79
C LEU A 301 -15.73 7.53 11.22
N TYR A 302 -15.85 7.90 9.96
CA TYR A 302 -14.86 8.72 9.28
C TYR A 302 -15.18 10.21 9.40
N THR A 303 -14.16 11.06 9.46
CA THR A 303 -14.30 12.51 9.36
C THR A 303 -14.64 12.95 7.93
N ARG A 304 -14.37 12.08 6.96
CA ARG A 304 -14.66 12.21 5.53
C ARG A 304 -14.83 10.81 4.95
N GLN A 305 -15.92 10.54 4.26
CA GLN A 305 -16.24 9.17 3.83
C GLN A 305 -15.33 8.67 2.69
N PRO A 306 -14.76 7.47 2.80
CA PRO A 306 -14.12 6.82 1.66
C PRO A 306 -15.19 6.24 0.70
N GLY A 307 -15.00 6.45 -0.60
CA GLY A 307 -15.86 5.92 -1.66
C GLY A 307 -15.68 4.40 -1.83
N GLY A 308 -16.65 3.73 -2.44
CA GLY A 308 -16.54 2.30 -2.78
C GLY A 308 -16.49 1.35 -1.58
N THR A 309 -16.69 1.85 -0.36
CA THR A 309 -16.66 1.05 0.87
C THR A 309 -18.04 0.74 1.41
N GLN A 310 -18.13 -0.26 2.29
CA GLN A 310 -19.31 -0.51 3.13
C GLN A 310 -19.67 0.65 4.09
N TRP A 311 -18.88 1.72 4.12
CA TRP A 311 -19.11 2.91 4.95
C TRP A 311 -19.72 4.08 4.18
N GLN A 312 -19.73 4.00 2.84
CA GLN A 312 -20.34 5.02 1.99
C GLN A 312 -21.84 5.19 2.29
N GLY A 313 -22.30 6.44 2.37
CA GLY A 313 -23.70 6.80 2.62
C GLY A 313 -24.15 6.69 4.08
N LYS A 314 -23.25 6.35 5.01
CA LYS A 314 -23.54 6.42 6.45
C LYS A 314 -23.43 7.87 6.96
N PRO A 315 -23.87 8.18 8.19
CA PRO A 315 -23.46 9.42 8.83
C PRO A 315 -21.93 9.45 9.01
N ASP A 316 -21.31 10.60 8.78
CA ASP A 316 -19.91 10.82 9.12
C ASP A 316 -19.73 11.12 10.63
N LEU A 317 -18.49 11.27 11.07
CA LEU A 317 -18.17 11.53 12.47
C LEU A 317 -18.79 12.85 12.97
N TRP A 318 -18.86 13.86 12.11
CA TRP A 318 -19.37 15.20 12.43
C TRP A 318 -20.88 15.19 12.64
N ALA A 319 -21.60 14.50 11.77
CA ALA A 319 -23.03 14.28 11.86
C ALA A 319 -23.39 13.55 13.16
N ILE A 320 -22.66 12.47 13.50
CA ILE A 320 -22.87 11.77 14.77
C ILE A 320 -22.51 12.67 15.94
N ALA A 321 -21.43 13.46 15.88
CA ALA A 321 -21.03 14.40 16.94
C ALA A 321 -21.96 15.62 17.09
N GLY A 322 -22.93 15.80 16.17
CA GLY A 322 -23.87 16.92 16.19
C GLY A 322 -23.22 18.28 15.96
N ILE A 323 -22.11 18.35 15.23
CA ILE A 323 -21.38 19.59 14.90
C ILE A 323 -20.88 19.52 13.46
N SER A 324 -21.00 20.61 12.68
CA SER A 324 -20.45 20.63 11.32
C SER A 324 -18.93 20.67 11.33
N LYS A 325 -18.30 20.11 10.29
CA LYS A 325 -16.83 20.14 10.12
C LYS A 325 -16.31 21.57 10.09
N GLU A 326 -17.00 22.48 9.42
CA GLU A 326 -16.63 23.89 9.30
C GLU A 326 -16.62 24.58 10.67
N ARG A 327 -17.63 24.33 11.50
CA ARG A 327 -17.68 24.89 12.85
C ARG A 327 -16.58 24.30 13.74
N ALA A 328 -16.35 22.99 13.66
CA ALA A 328 -15.25 22.35 14.38
C ALA A 328 -13.89 22.93 13.96
N ARG A 329 -13.68 23.14 12.65
CA ARG A 329 -12.47 23.77 12.11
C ARG A 329 -12.29 25.19 12.64
N LEU A 330 -13.33 26.03 12.62
CA LEU A 330 -13.25 27.40 13.16
C LEU A 330 -12.85 27.44 14.64
N LEU A 331 -13.31 26.47 15.44
CA LEU A 331 -13.01 26.42 16.87
C LEU A 331 -11.63 25.83 17.19
N LEU A 332 -11.11 24.93 16.35
CA LEU A 332 -9.87 24.20 16.62
C LEU A 332 -8.64 24.70 15.86
N ALA A 333 -8.80 25.24 14.64
CA ALA A 333 -7.68 25.40 13.70
C ALA A 333 -6.55 26.32 14.20
N GLU A 334 -6.87 27.48 14.78
CA GLU A 334 -5.87 28.44 15.25
C GLU A 334 -5.04 27.88 16.42
N GLN A 335 -5.73 27.30 17.41
CA GLN A 335 -5.08 26.68 18.57
C GLN A 335 -4.26 25.44 18.17
N LEU A 336 -4.77 24.61 17.25
CA LEU A 336 -4.02 23.50 16.68
C LEU A 336 -2.77 23.97 15.95
N LYS A 337 -2.87 25.02 15.13
CA LYS A 337 -1.74 25.60 14.42
C LYS A 337 -0.67 26.07 15.42
N PHE A 338 -1.06 26.85 16.42
CA PHE A 338 -0.17 27.33 17.47
C PHE A 338 0.54 26.17 18.20
N LEU A 339 -0.20 25.14 18.61
CA LEU A 339 0.37 23.98 19.29
C LEU A 339 1.28 23.14 18.37
N LEU A 340 0.94 22.96 17.10
CA LEU A 340 1.75 22.18 16.17
C LEU A 340 3.05 22.90 15.73
N GLU A 341 3.04 24.23 15.72
CA GLU A 341 4.20 25.07 15.43
C GLU A 341 5.07 25.33 16.67
N SER A 342 4.55 25.02 17.87
CA SER A 342 5.28 25.15 19.13
C SER A 342 6.45 24.17 19.24
N SER A 343 7.39 24.47 20.15
CA SER A 343 8.52 23.60 20.44
C SER A 343 8.05 22.21 20.87
N GLN A 344 8.34 21.18 20.06
CA GLN A 344 8.00 19.79 20.37
C GLN A 344 8.54 19.34 21.72
N MET A 345 9.69 19.85 22.13
CA MET A 345 10.26 19.58 23.42
C MET A 345 9.39 20.14 24.56
N ALA A 346 8.94 21.39 24.45
CA ALA A 346 8.09 22.00 25.48
C ALA A 346 6.78 21.22 25.63
N LEU A 347 6.14 20.89 24.50
CA LEU A 347 4.90 20.10 24.50
C LEU A 347 5.09 18.71 25.14
N MET A 348 6.24 18.07 24.89
CA MET A 348 6.56 16.77 25.49
C MET A 348 6.73 16.87 27.01
N TYR A 349 7.37 17.94 27.51
CA TYR A 349 7.49 18.20 28.96
C TYR A 349 6.14 18.48 29.62
N GLU A 350 5.22 19.14 28.91
CA GLU A 350 3.84 19.36 29.34
C GLU A 350 2.96 18.08 29.26
N GLY A 351 3.54 16.95 28.83
CA GLY A 351 2.83 15.66 28.73
C GLY A 351 1.78 15.61 27.61
N ILE A 352 1.85 16.53 26.65
CA ILE A 352 0.90 16.61 25.53
C ILE A 352 1.15 15.44 24.58
N ASN A 353 0.10 14.75 24.16
CA ASN A 353 0.21 13.72 23.13
C ASN A 353 0.18 14.36 21.74
N MET A 354 1.34 14.43 21.08
CA MET A 354 1.48 15.00 19.73
C MET A 354 0.67 14.22 18.69
N THR A 355 0.55 12.90 18.85
CA THR A 355 -0.29 12.08 17.94
C THR A 355 -1.75 12.54 18.01
N ALA A 356 -2.26 12.82 19.21
CA ALA A 356 -3.63 13.32 19.41
C ALA A 356 -3.85 14.71 18.77
N LEU A 357 -2.90 15.64 18.90
CA LEU A 357 -2.95 16.93 18.20
C LEU A 357 -2.97 16.75 16.67
N GLN A 358 -2.10 15.90 16.13
CA GLN A 358 -2.05 15.62 14.70
C GLN A 358 -3.34 14.95 14.20
N TRP A 359 -3.99 14.11 15.01
CA TRP A 359 -5.28 13.53 14.66
C TRP A 359 -6.38 14.58 14.61
N LEU A 360 -6.46 15.48 15.59
CA LEU A 360 -7.41 16.59 15.55
C LEU A 360 -7.18 17.49 14.33
N ALA A 361 -5.92 17.77 13.99
CA ALA A 361 -5.57 18.55 12.81
C ALA A 361 -6.00 17.89 11.50
N VAL A 362 -5.77 16.58 11.33
CA VAL A 362 -6.26 15.84 10.15
C VAL A 362 -7.79 15.76 10.15
N ALA A 363 -8.43 15.61 11.31
CA ALA A 363 -9.87 15.53 11.40
C ALA A 363 -10.55 16.80 10.85
N VAL A 364 -10.14 17.98 11.31
CA VAL A 364 -10.74 19.25 10.86
C VAL A 364 -10.13 19.80 9.56
N GLY A 365 -8.93 19.37 9.21
CA GLY A 365 -8.17 19.81 8.06
C GLY A 365 -8.35 18.90 6.84
N GLU A 366 -7.22 18.65 6.19
CA GLU A 366 -7.09 17.81 5.00
C GLU A 366 -6.59 16.40 5.37
N GLY A 367 -7.10 15.39 4.66
CA GLY A 367 -6.80 13.98 4.88
C GLY A 367 -7.95 13.16 5.45
N ILE A 368 -7.65 11.90 5.79
CA ILE A 368 -8.61 10.92 6.30
C ILE A 368 -8.27 10.56 7.75
N ALA A 369 -9.22 10.83 8.64
CA ALA A 369 -9.21 10.39 10.03
C ALA A 369 -10.52 9.66 10.35
N TRP A 370 -10.46 8.70 11.25
CA TRP A 370 -11.64 7.96 11.68
C TRP A 370 -11.53 7.47 13.11
N VAL A 371 -12.69 7.24 13.72
CA VAL A 371 -12.82 6.46 14.94
C VAL A 371 -13.01 5.01 14.56
N HIS A 372 -12.29 4.12 15.22
CA HIS A 372 -12.38 2.68 15.06
C HIS A 372 -12.80 2.03 16.37
N ALA A 373 -13.92 1.32 16.33
CA ALA A 373 -14.41 0.48 17.41
C ALA A 373 -14.14 -0.99 17.08
N ASN A 374 -13.35 -1.67 17.93
CA ASN A 374 -13.16 -3.10 17.90
C ASN A 374 -13.86 -3.71 19.11
N VAL A 375 -14.88 -4.52 18.84
CA VAL A 375 -15.74 -5.15 19.84
C VAL A 375 -15.56 -6.66 19.72
N THR A 376 -14.74 -7.24 20.60
CA THR A 376 -14.62 -8.69 20.76
C THR A 376 -15.39 -9.14 22.00
N LYS A 377 -15.54 -10.46 22.20
CA LYS A 377 -16.26 -11.01 23.37
C LYS A 377 -15.59 -10.63 24.71
N SER A 378 -14.28 -10.31 24.71
CA SER A 378 -13.49 -10.04 25.92
C SER A 378 -12.97 -8.60 26.00
N THR A 379 -12.94 -7.85 24.90
CA THR A 379 -12.37 -6.50 24.89
C THR A 379 -13.17 -5.52 24.03
N LYS A 380 -13.31 -4.30 24.55
CA LYS A 380 -13.92 -3.16 23.88
C LYS A 380 -12.85 -2.09 23.72
N HIS A 381 -12.35 -1.92 22.52
CA HIS A 381 -11.30 -0.94 22.23
C HIS A 381 -11.82 0.12 21.27
N LEU A 382 -11.71 1.37 21.71
CA LEU A 382 -11.86 2.55 20.87
C LEU A 382 -10.48 3.11 20.54
N SER A 383 -10.30 3.43 19.27
CA SER A 383 -9.07 4.02 18.77
C SER A 383 -9.37 5.12 17.76
N PHE A 384 -8.61 6.19 17.83
CA PHE A 384 -8.63 7.26 16.84
C PHE A 384 -7.48 7.01 15.86
N MET A 385 -7.83 6.88 14.59
CA MET A 385 -6.93 6.49 13.50
C MET A 385 -6.85 7.61 12.48
N ARG A 386 -5.69 7.78 11.85
CA ARG A 386 -5.51 8.69 10.71
C ARG A 386 -4.54 8.10 9.72
N MET A 387 -4.71 8.47 8.46
CA MET A 387 -3.64 8.33 7.48
C MET A 387 -2.68 9.50 7.61
N PHE A 388 -1.39 9.22 7.41
CA PHE A 388 -0.35 10.22 7.39
C PHE A 388 0.35 10.17 6.05
N LYS A 389 0.46 11.35 5.42
CA LYS A 389 1.18 11.56 4.17
C LYS A 389 2.44 12.38 4.48
N HIS A 390 3.59 11.84 4.15
CA HIS A 390 4.87 12.53 4.24
C HIS A 390 5.06 13.46 3.04
N HIS A 391 5.72 14.59 3.28
CA HIS A 391 6.16 15.50 2.24
C HIS A 391 7.68 15.45 2.14
N LEU A 392 8.20 15.29 0.92
CA LEU A 392 9.63 15.40 0.65
C LEU A 392 9.98 16.85 0.27
N PRO A 393 11.19 17.36 0.58
CA PRO A 393 11.59 18.72 0.24
C PRO A 393 11.68 18.97 -1.26
N GLU A 394 11.09 20.05 -1.77
CA GLU A 394 11.04 20.39 -3.21
C GLU A 394 12.42 20.57 -3.85
N ARG A 395 13.42 20.97 -3.05
CA ARG A 395 14.81 21.11 -3.51
C ARG A 395 15.44 19.78 -3.97
N THR A 396 14.93 18.66 -3.47
CA THR A 396 15.44 17.33 -3.81
C THR A 396 14.70 16.80 -5.04
N LYS A 397 15.42 16.58 -6.13
CA LYS A 397 14.84 15.97 -7.34
C LYS A 397 14.59 14.48 -7.14
N LEU A 398 13.44 13.98 -7.58
CA LEU A 398 13.01 12.62 -7.37
C LEU A 398 13.14 11.80 -8.65
N THR A 399 13.65 10.58 -8.53
CA THR A 399 13.61 9.59 -9.60
C THR A 399 12.91 8.35 -9.07
N VAL A 400 11.67 8.13 -9.49
CA VAL A 400 10.87 6.98 -9.06
C VAL A 400 11.03 5.84 -10.07
N LEU A 401 11.34 4.65 -9.56
CA LEU A 401 11.46 3.43 -10.34
C LEU A 401 10.35 2.49 -9.84
N ASP A 402 9.26 2.41 -10.60
CA ASP A 402 8.12 1.56 -10.27
C ASP A 402 7.63 0.93 -11.57
N ALA A 403 7.24 -0.33 -11.57
CA ALA A 403 6.77 -0.99 -12.78
C ALA A 403 5.33 -0.63 -13.18
N THR A 404 4.57 0.00 -12.27
CA THR A 404 3.10 0.09 -12.38
C THR A 404 2.50 1.44 -11.97
N SER A 405 3.31 2.43 -11.57
CA SER A 405 2.80 3.75 -11.19
C SER A 405 2.15 4.49 -12.35
N SER A 406 1.21 5.38 -12.02
CA SER A 406 0.63 6.34 -12.98
C SER A 406 1.00 7.79 -12.62
N ARG A 407 0.76 8.73 -13.55
CA ARG A 407 0.97 10.16 -13.30
C ARG A 407 0.11 10.68 -12.16
N GLU A 408 -1.15 10.26 -12.12
CA GLU A 408 -2.14 10.65 -11.12
C GLU A 408 -1.74 10.14 -9.74
N GLU A 409 -1.26 8.88 -9.66
CA GLU A 409 -0.74 8.31 -8.41
C GLU A 409 0.50 9.07 -7.91
N LEU A 410 1.46 9.35 -8.79
CA LEU A 410 2.68 10.08 -8.41
C LEU A 410 2.37 11.50 -7.94
N TRP A 411 1.46 12.21 -8.64
CA TRP A 411 0.97 13.51 -8.20
C TRP A 411 0.26 13.40 -6.84
N ALA A 412 -0.62 12.42 -6.67
CA ALA A 412 -1.33 12.21 -5.42
C ALA A 412 -0.40 11.84 -4.25
N ILE A 413 0.73 11.17 -4.50
CA ILE A 413 1.72 10.82 -3.47
C ILE A 413 2.64 12.01 -3.14
N PHE A 414 3.20 12.68 -4.15
CA PHE A 414 4.28 13.66 -3.94
C PHE A 414 3.83 15.12 -4.04
N GLY A 415 2.70 15.39 -4.70
CA GLY A 415 2.27 16.75 -5.04
C GLY A 415 3.19 17.42 -6.06
N ARG A 416 3.77 16.64 -6.99
CA ARG A 416 4.76 17.10 -7.98
C ARG A 416 4.51 16.50 -9.36
N GLU A 417 4.86 17.25 -10.39
CA GLU A 417 4.83 16.76 -11.77
C GLU A 417 6.08 15.90 -12.05
N PHE A 418 5.87 14.76 -12.71
CA PHE A 418 6.94 13.86 -13.11
C PHE A 418 7.01 13.75 -14.63
N HIS A 419 8.22 13.78 -15.18
CA HIS A 419 8.45 13.30 -16.53
C HIS A 419 8.36 11.77 -16.53
N LEU A 420 7.25 11.26 -17.03
CA LEU A 420 6.94 9.83 -17.08
C LEU A 420 7.57 9.21 -18.34
N THR A 421 8.37 8.18 -18.15
CA THR A 421 8.92 7.33 -19.22
C THR A 421 8.35 5.93 -19.04
N GLU A 422 7.52 5.50 -19.99
CA GLU A 422 6.90 4.19 -20.00
C GLU A 422 7.62 3.30 -21.02
N ILE A 423 8.07 2.11 -20.58
CA ILE A 423 8.78 1.16 -21.44
C ILE A 423 8.22 -0.24 -21.19
N HIS A 424 7.47 -0.74 -22.17
CA HIS A 424 6.87 -2.08 -22.13
C HIS A 424 7.70 -3.03 -22.99
N VAL A 425 8.12 -4.15 -22.40
CA VAL A 425 8.93 -5.15 -23.11
C VAL A 425 8.08 -6.36 -23.42
N ARG A 426 8.12 -6.78 -24.69
CA ARG A 426 7.38 -7.96 -25.14
C ARG A 426 7.89 -9.21 -24.42
N TRP A 427 6.98 -9.92 -23.77
CA TRP A 427 7.27 -11.25 -23.27
C TRP A 427 6.93 -12.30 -24.33
N MET A 428 7.93 -13.13 -24.67
CA MET A 428 7.82 -14.26 -25.59
C MET A 428 7.66 -15.55 -24.80
N GLY A 429 6.44 -15.89 -24.37
CA GLY A 429 6.15 -17.11 -23.63
C GLY A 429 4.66 -17.43 -23.61
N ARG A 430 4.31 -18.59 -23.05
CA ARG A 430 2.94 -19.10 -23.07
C ARG A 430 2.11 -18.47 -21.96
N ARG A 431 0.97 -17.87 -22.32
CA ARG A 431 0.02 -17.17 -21.44
C ARG A 431 -1.30 -17.89 -21.40
N VAL A 432 -1.65 -18.42 -20.25
CA VAL A 432 -2.91 -19.17 -20.07
C VAL A 432 -3.75 -18.51 -18.99
N TRP A 433 -4.98 -18.14 -19.33
CA TRP A 433 -5.97 -17.65 -18.39
C TRP A 433 -7.07 -18.69 -18.17
N VAL A 434 -7.14 -19.23 -16.96
CA VAL A 434 -8.25 -20.08 -16.52
C VAL A 434 -9.27 -19.19 -15.81
N ARG A 435 -10.31 -18.78 -16.52
CA ARG A 435 -11.28 -17.79 -16.02
C ARG A 435 -12.15 -18.41 -14.93
N GLN A 436 -11.86 -18.06 -13.68
CA GLN A 436 -12.57 -18.58 -12.52
C GLN A 436 -12.51 -17.60 -11.36
N SER A 437 -13.68 -17.26 -10.79
CA SER A 437 -13.74 -16.36 -9.64
C SER A 437 -13.11 -17.00 -8.40
N MET A 438 -11.90 -16.57 -8.05
CA MET A 438 -11.03 -17.13 -7.00
C MET A 438 -10.38 -16.02 -6.17
N GLY A 439 -11.20 -15.22 -5.48
CA GLY A 439 -10.72 -14.20 -4.55
C GLY A 439 -10.36 -14.76 -3.17
N LYS A 440 -9.59 -13.99 -2.39
CA LYS A 440 -9.03 -14.39 -1.08
C LYS A 440 -10.01 -15.12 -0.17
N LEU A 441 -11.21 -14.58 0.05
CA LEU A 441 -12.22 -15.15 0.96
C LEU A 441 -12.75 -16.51 0.50
N LYS A 442 -12.96 -16.67 -0.81
CA LYS A 442 -13.42 -17.93 -1.39
C LYS A 442 -12.31 -18.97 -1.27
N THR A 443 -11.11 -18.60 -1.72
CA THR A 443 -9.94 -19.47 -1.72
C THR A 443 -9.54 -19.92 -0.32
N SER A 444 -9.56 -19.02 0.67
CA SER A 444 -9.21 -19.34 2.06
C SER A 444 -10.17 -20.29 2.77
N ARG A 445 -11.39 -20.49 2.23
CA ARG A 445 -12.42 -21.37 2.80
C ARG A 445 -12.55 -22.68 2.04
N MET A 446 -11.73 -22.91 1.02
CA MET A 446 -11.84 -24.11 0.19
C MET A 446 -11.39 -25.35 0.96
N LEU A 447 -12.13 -26.44 0.76
CA LEU A 447 -11.71 -27.75 1.23
C LEU A 447 -10.54 -28.26 0.38
N GLU A 448 -9.76 -29.17 0.93
CA GLU A 448 -8.58 -29.73 0.25
C GLU A 448 -8.90 -30.34 -1.11
N LYS A 449 -10.00 -31.11 -1.16
CA LYS A 449 -10.49 -31.72 -2.39
C LYS A 449 -10.76 -30.69 -3.50
N ASP A 450 -11.27 -29.51 -3.12
CA ASP A 450 -11.58 -28.45 -4.07
C ASP A 450 -10.29 -27.78 -4.54
N ILE A 451 -9.36 -27.49 -3.63
CA ILE A 451 -8.03 -26.97 -3.97
C ILE A 451 -7.33 -27.94 -4.94
N LYS A 452 -7.29 -29.24 -4.62
CA LYS A 452 -6.71 -30.28 -5.48
C LYS A 452 -7.35 -30.33 -6.86
N ARG A 453 -8.68 -30.26 -6.95
CA ARG A 453 -9.39 -30.20 -8.24
C ARG A 453 -8.97 -29.00 -9.08
N HIS A 454 -8.80 -27.83 -8.47
CA HIS A 454 -8.39 -26.62 -9.19
C HIS A 454 -6.91 -26.64 -9.57
N LEU A 455 -6.03 -27.08 -8.67
CA LEU A 455 -4.60 -27.21 -8.94
C LEU A 455 -4.32 -28.26 -10.03
N SER A 456 -5.08 -29.36 -10.07
CA SER A 456 -4.97 -30.36 -11.16
C SER A 456 -5.22 -29.71 -12.53
N ARG A 457 -6.22 -28.83 -12.63
CA ARG A 457 -6.49 -28.09 -13.86
C ARG A 457 -5.38 -27.11 -14.24
N LEU A 458 -4.73 -26.46 -13.27
CA LEU A 458 -3.57 -25.62 -13.55
C LEU A 458 -2.40 -26.47 -14.06
N VAL A 459 -2.17 -27.63 -13.44
CA VAL A 459 -1.12 -28.57 -13.82
C VAL A 459 -1.33 -29.14 -15.23
N GLU A 460 -2.57 -29.42 -15.64
CA GLU A 460 -2.92 -29.85 -17.01
C GLU A 460 -2.47 -28.84 -18.09
N GLN A 461 -2.31 -27.57 -17.71
CA GLN A 461 -1.87 -26.52 -18.63
C GLN A 461 -0.34 -26.37 -18.68
N LEU A 462 0.42 -27.04 -17.81
CA LEU A 462 1.89 -26.97 -17.82
C LEU A 462 2.46 -27.76 -19.00
N PRO A 463 3.48 -27.21 -19.69
CA PRO A 463 4.29 -27.98 -20.63
C PRO A 463 4.96 -29.19 -19.94
N PRO A 464 5.11 -30.33 -20.64
CA PRO A 464 5.71 -31.53 -20.07
C PRO A 464 7.18 -31.36 -19.65
N GLU A 465 7.92 -30.46 -20.30
CA GLU A 465 9.34 -30.18 -20.06
C GLU A 465 9.64 -29.32 -18.82
N VAL A 466 8.60 -28.81 -18.15
CA VAL A 466 8.78 -28.02 -16.92
C VAL A 466 9.27 -28.93 -15.79
N SER A 467 10.44 -28.62 -15.25
CA SER A 467 11.04 -29.26 -14.07
C SER A 467 11.11 -28.35 -12.84
N ARG A 468 10.91 -27.03 -13.01
CA ARG A 468 10.82 -26.06 -11.90
C ARG A 468 9.68 -25.07 -12.10
N ALA A 469 8.83 -24.90 -11.08
CA ALA A 469 7.69 -23.99 -11.16
C ALA A 469 7.47 -23.21 -9.86
N LEU A 470 6.92 -22.01 -9.99
CA LEU A 470 6.53 -21.13 -8.88
C LEU A 470 5.01 -21.12 -8.70
N LEU A 471 4.54 -21.44 -7.50
CA LEU A 471 3.18 -21.16 -7.07
C LEU A 471 3.08 -19.76 -6.46
N ILE A 472 2.12 -18.97 -6.92
CA ILE A 472 1.73 -17.70 -6.31
C ILE A 472 0.26 -17.80 -5.89
N THR A 473 -0.02 -17.59 -4.60
CA THR A 473 -1.40 -17.66 -4.11
C THR A 473 -1.64 -16.75 -2.90
N HIS A 474 -2.74 -16.94 -2.17
CA HIS A 474 -2.99 -16.23 -0.92
C HIS A 474 -2.28 -16.92 0.25
N MET A 475 -1.61 -16.14 1.09
CA MET A 475 -0.87 -16.61 2.28
C MET A 475 -1.58 -17.72 3.09
N PRO A 476 -2.90 -17.65 3.40
CA PRO A 476 -3.56 -18.68 4.21
C PRO A 476 -3.64 -20.08 3.59
N ILE A 477 -3.40 -20.23 2.28
CA ILE A 477 -3.49 -21.53 1.60
C ILE A 477 -2.19 -21.94 0.91
N GLU A 478 -1.13 -21.14 1.04
CA GLU A 478 0.13 -21.35 0.34
C GLU A 478 0.74 -22.72 0.65
N GLU A 479 0.94 -23.02 1.93
CA GLU A 479 1.50 -24.30 2.41
C GLU A 479 0.66 -25.50 1.95
N LYS A 480 -0.67 -25.37 2.04
CA LYS A 480 -1.56 -26.46 1.64
C LYS A 480 -1.55 -26.69 0.13
N ALA A 481 -1.52 -25.62 -0.65
CA ALA A 481 -1.54 -25.71 -2.11
C ALA A 481 -0.21 -26.24 -2.66
N ILE A 482 0.93 -25.88 -2.05
CA ILE A 482 2.24 -26.38 -2.48
C ILE A 482 2.39 -27.88 -2.22
N GLU A 483 1.92 -28.39 -1.07
CA GLU A 483 1.95 -29.83 -0.79
C GLU A 483 1.07 -30.63 -1.75
N ILE A 484 -0.08 -30.10 -2.14
CA ILE A 484 -0.92 -30.72 -3.16
C ILE A 484 -0.20 -30.75 -4.52
N LEU A 485 0.48 -29.67 -4.92
CA LEU A 485 1.22 -29.64 -6.19
C LEU A 485 2.37 -30.64 -6.22
N LYS A 486 3.14 -30.75 -5.12
CA LYS A 486 4.18 -31.78 -4.97
C LYS A 486 3.61 -33.19 -5.11
N ALA A 487 2.41 -33.45 -4.60
CA ALA A 487 1.74 -34.74 -4.75
C ALA A 487 1.20 -34.98 -6.18
N LEU A 488 0.75 -33.94 -6.88
CA LEU A 488 0.23 -34.04 -8.25
C LEU A 488 1.34 -34.19 -9.30
N ARG A 489 2.47 -33.51 -9.09
CA ARG A 489 3.66 -33.52 -9.97
C ARG A 489 4.93 -33.58 -9.13
N PRO A 490 5.29 -34.77 -8.62
CA PRO A 490 6.51 -34.95 -7.82
C PRO A 490 7.79 -34.80 -8.65
N ASP A 491 7.69 -34.82 -9.97
CA ASP A 491 8.78 -34.60 -10.92
C ASP A 491 9.19 -33.12 -11.06
N ILE A 492 8.38 -32.18 -10.52
CA ILE A 492 8.65 -30.75 -10.54
C ILE A 492 9.18 -30.29 -9.18
N VAL A 493 10.26 -29.49 -9.19
CA VAL A 493 10.68 -28.72 -8.02
C VAL A 493 9.79 -27.48 -7.88
N TRP A 494 9.05 -27.44 -6.79
CA TRP A 494 8.07 -26.40 -6.51
C TRP A 494 8.60 -25.36 -5.53
N ASP A 495 8.61 -24.11 -5.96
CA ASP A 495 8.80 -22.92 -5.12
C ASP A 495 7.44 -22.25 -4.86
N SER A 496 7.28 -21.52 -3.74
CA SER A 496 6.03 -20.79 -3.44
C SER A 496 6.26 -19.38 -2.94
N THR A 497 5.28 -18.53 -3.18
CA THR A 497 5.14 -17.22 -2.53
C THR A 497 3.66 -16.81 -2.52
N HIS A 498 3.35 -15.66 -1.92
CA HIS A 498 2.01 -15.12 -1.87
C HIS A 498 1.92 -13.69 -2.38
N TYR A 499 0.71 -13.30 -2.77
CA TYR A 499 0.40 -11.91 -3.10
C TYR A 499 0.69 -11.00 -1.91
N PHE A 500 1.26 -9.83 -2.19
CA PHE A 500 1.71 -8.81 -1.25
C PHE A 500 2.88 -9.25 -0.35
N ALA A 501 3.59 -10.34 -0.69
CA ALA A 501 4.83 -10.71 -0.03
C ALA A 501 5.96 -9.72 -0.32
N SER A 502 7.00 -9.70 0.52
CA SER A 502 8.18 -8.86 0.31
C SER A 502 8.79 -9.06 -1.08
N ARG A 503 9.11 -7.94 -1.76
CA ARG A 503 9.64 -7.89 -3.12
C ARG A 503 11.19 -7.87 -3.09
N GLY A 504 11.80 -8.11 -4.26
CA GLY A 504 13.20 -7.77 -4.49
C GLY A 504 14.20 -8.93 -4.60
N LEU A 505 13.81 -10.18 -4.36
CA LEU A 505 14.76 -11.29 -4.44
C LEU A 505 14.77 -11.93 -5.83
N ASN A 506 15.96 -12.15 -6.40
CA ASN A 506 16.16 -12.97 -7.60
C ASN A 506 15.94 -14.49 -7.35
N ALA A 507 15.30 -14.84 -6.23
CA ALA A 507 15.10 -16.23 -5.77
C ALA A 507 14.37 -17.11 -6.80
N PHE A 508 13.52 -16.51 -7.62
CA PHE A 508 12.68 -17.23 -8.59
C PHE A 508 13.16 -17.09 -10.04
N GLN A 509 14.38 -16.57 -10.27
CA GLN A 509 14.89 -16.41 -11.62
C GLN A 509 15.05 -17.75 -12.35
N SER A 510 15.17 -18.89 -11.68
CA SER A 510 15.38 -20.20 -12.32
C SER A 510 14.11 -20.95 -12.71
N VAL A 511 12.92 -20.47 -12.34
CA VAL A 511 11.65 -21.19 -12.61
C VAL A 511 11.25 -21.11 -14.08
N GLN A 512 10.68 -22.19 -14.62
CA GLN A 512 10.26 -22.27 -16.03
C GLN A 512 8.77 -21.95 -16.21
N ALA A 513 7.97 -22.13 -15.16
CA ALA A 513 6.55 -21.81 -15.15
C ALA A 513 6.13 -21.10 -13.87
N VAL A 514 5.09 -20.26 -13.97
CA VAL A 514 4.44 -19.60 -12.85
C VAL A 514 2.95 -19.95 -12.85
N LEU A 515 2.45 -20.46 -11.72
CA LEU A 515 1.06 -20.72 -11.47
C LEU A 515 0.51 -19.69 -10.48
N CYS A 516 -0.35 -18.79 -10.95
CA CYS A 516 -1.12 -17.90 -10.10
C CYS A 516 -2.45 -18.58 -9.74
N PHE A 517 -2.55 -19.07 -8.51
CA PHE A 517 -3.77 -19.69 -7.99
C PHE A 517 -4.60 -18.67 -7.22
N GLY A 518 -5.61 -18.13 -7.90
CA GLY A 518 -6.36 -16.96 -7.47
C GLY A 518 -5.85 -15.68 -8.13
N THR A 519 -6.35 -14.58 -7.62
CA THR A 519 -6.02 -13.21 -8.04
C THR A 519 -5.97 -12.36 -6.78
N PRO A 520 -4.98 -11.45 -6.66
CA PRO A 520 -4.88 -10.60 -5.49
C PRO A 520 -6.14 -9.75 -5.34
N VAL A 521 -6.53 -9.56 -4.09
CA VAL A 521 -7.63 -8.67 -3.71
C VAL A 521 -7.17 -7.94 -2.46
N LEU A 522 -6.96 -6.64 -2.62
CA LEU A 522 -6.69 -5.73 -1.53
C LEU A 522 -7.85 -5.76 -0.53
N SER A 523 -7.51 -5.65 0.76
CA SER A 523 -8.54 -5.54 1.80
C SER A 523 -9.30 -4.21 1.61
N PRO A 524 -10.64 -4.23 1.42
CA PRO A 524 -11.39 -2.99 1.19
C PRO A 524 -11.20 -1.97 2.31
N GLY A 525 -11.06 -2.41 3.56
CA GLY A 525 -10.84 -1.49 4.67
C GLY A 525 -9.57 -0.66 4.51
N ALA A 526 -8.42 -1.30 4.31
CA ALA A 526 -7.13 -0.61 4.27
C ALA A 526 -6.88 0.10 2.92
N ALA A 527 -7.32 -0.50 1.82
CA ALA A 527 -7.07 0.03 0.48
C ALA A 527 -7.87 1.30 0.21
N PHE A 528 -9.12 1.37 0.65
CA PHE A 528 -9.92 2.57 0.48
C PHE A 528 -9.55 3.68 1.48
N ASP A 529 -8.97 3.37 2.64
CA ASP A 529 -8.37 4.39 3.52
C ASP A 529 -7.18 5.07 2.82
N LEU A 530 -6.33 4.28 2.12
CA LEU A 530 -5.23 4.80 1.29
C LEU A 530 -5.76 5.57 0.08
N ALA A 531 -6.70 4.99 -0.68
CA ALA A 531 -7.27 5.63 -1.87
C ALA A 531 -7.93 6.97 -1.52
N ALA A 532 -8.71 7.04 -0.43
CA ALA A 532 -9.34 8.27 0.02
C ALA A 532 -8.34 9.29 0.60
N THR A 533 -7.12 8.86 0.93
CA THR A 533 -6.03 9.80 1.29
C THR A 533 -5.39 10.40 0.04
N LEU A 534 -5.27 9.62 -1.03
CA LEU A 534 -4.69 10.05 -2.31
C LEU A 534 -5.68 10.89 -3.13
N PHE A 535 -6.94 10.46 -3.19
CA PHE A 535 -8.00 11.01 -4.04
C PHE A 535 -9.22 11.37 -3.20
N PRO A 536 -9.12 12.34 -2.27
CA PRO A 536 -10.10 12.52 -1.20
C PRO A 536 -11.51 12.85 -1.72
N ASP A 537 -11.62 13.53 -2.85
CA ASP A 537 -12.87 14.02 -3.45
C ASP A 537 -13.35 13.19 -4.66
N ASP A 538 -12.58 12.20 -5.10
CA ASP A 538 -12.86 11.47 -6.33
C ASP A 538 -13.09 9.98 -6.06
N PHE A 539 -14.36 9.61 -5.88
CA PHE A 539 -14.73 8.22 -5.59
C PHE A 539 -14.50 7.28 -6.76
N GLN A 540 -14.60 7.76 -8.01
CA GLN A 540 -14.34 6.92 -9.17
C GLN A 540 -12.86 6.60 -9.25
N GLN A 541 -12.00 7.61 -9.09
CA GLN A 541 -10.55 7.44 -9.04
C GLN A 541 -10.12 6.53 -7.87
N GLN A 542 -10.78 6.62 -6.71
CA GLN A 542 -10.51 5.70 -5.60
C GLN A 542 -10.77 4.23 -5.97
N VAL A 543 -11.91 3.93 -6.61
CA VAL A 543 -12.27 2.57 -7.02
C VAL A 543 -11.31 2.06 -8.11
N GLN A 544 -11.06 2.88 -9.13
CA GLN A 544 -10.14 2.56 -10.22
C GLN A 544 -8.73 2.28 -9.72
N TRP A 545 -8.22 3.13 -8.81
CA TRP A 545 -6.91 2.94 -8.22
C TRP A 545 -6.83 1.63 -7.43
N VAL A 546 -7.84 1.29 -6.61
CA VAL A 546 -7.85 0.00 -5.87
C VAL A 546 -7.85 -1.20 -6.82
N GLN A 547 -8.58 -1.11 -7.94
CA GLN A 547 -8.56 -2.16 -8.96
C GLN A 547 -7.18 -2.27 -9.62
N HIS A 548 -6.61 -1.14 -10.05
CA HIS A 548 -5.27 -1.06 -10.64
C HIS A 548 -4.20 -1.68 -9.74
N GLN A 549 -4.26 -1.44 -8.44
CA GLN A 549 -3.32 -2.04 -7.47
C GLN A 549 -3.43 -3.57 -7.41
N ASN A 550 -4.62 -4.15 -7.58
CA ASN A 550 -4.76 -5.61 -7.66
C ASN A 550 -4.12 -6.16 -8.95
N GLU A 551 -4.39 -5.50 -10.08
CA GLU A 551 -3.82 -5.89 -11.37
C GLU A 551 -2.30 -5.79 -11.39
N SER A 552 -1.79 -4.68 -10.85
CA SER A 552 -0.37 -4.41 -10.65
C SER A 552 0.31 -5.45 -9.76
N GLU A 553 -0.31 -5.85 -8.65
CA GLU A 553 0.26 -6.87 -7.76
C GLU A 553 0.37 -8.23 -8.48
N LEU A 554 -0.63 -8.63 -9.26
CA LEU A 554 -0.56 -9.88 -10.03
C LEU A 554 0.59 -9.83 -11.04
N TYR A 555 0.68 -8.73 -11.78
CA TYR A 555 1.73 -8.49 -12.76
C TYR A 555 3.13 -8.57 -12.13
N GLN A 556 3.35 -7.83 -11.04
CA GLN A 556 4.65 -7.80 -10.36
C GLN A 556 5.02 -9.15 -9.74
N CYS A 557 4.06 -9.86 -9.14
CA CYS A 557 4.26 -11.22 -8.64
C CYS A 557 4.69 -12.17 -9.75
N ALA A 558 4.00 -12.14 -10.89
CA ALA A 558 4.31 -13.01 -12.03
C ALA A 558 5.73 -12.73 -12.57
N HIS A 559 6.09 -11.45 -12.68
CA HIS A 559 7.41 -11.03 -13.16
C HIS A 559 8.59 -11.31 -12.22
N ARG A 560 8.36 -11.89 -11.03
CA ARG A 560 9.44 -12.48 -10.21
C ARG A 560 10.21 -13.57 -10.95
N ALA A 561 9.54 -14.25 -11.88
CA ALA A 561 10.16 -15.19 -12.80
C ALA A 561 10.84 -14.51 -14.00
N ARG A 562 11.09 -13.20 -13.98
CA ARG A 562 11.93 -12.48 -14.97
C ARG A 562 11.63 -12.87 -16.43
N PHE A 563 10.35 -12.90 -16.80
CA PHE A 563 9.89 -13.41 -18.09
C PHE A 563 10.59 -12.77 -19.30
N VAL A 564 10.86 -11.47 -19.25
CA VAL A 564 11.55 -10.76 -20.34
C VAL A 564 12.99 -11.19 -20.56
N ARG A 565 13.69 -11.68 -19.53
CA ARG A 565 15.08 -12.19 -19.65
C ARG A 565 15.15 -13.66 -20.04
N ASN A 566 14.03 -14.36 -19.96
CA ASN A 566 13.98 -15.81 -20.10
C ASN A 566 12.80 -16.18 -21.00
N PRO A 567 12.96 -16.06 -22.32
CA PRO A 567 11.92 -16.42 -23.27
C PRO A 567 11.54 -17.90 -23.13
N GLY A 568 10.29 -18.22 -23.49
CA GLY A 568 9.74 -19.58 -23.44
C GLY A 568 9.09 -19.96 -22.11
N ARG A 569 9.14 -19.12 -21.07
CA ARG A 569 8.45 -19.39 -19.80
C ARG A 569 6.93 -19.42 -19.97
N THR A 570 6.25 -20.11 -19.06
CA THR A 570 4.79 -20.20 -19.03
C THR A 570 4.21 -19.45 -17.82
N LEU A 571 3.18 -18.63 -18.04
CA LEU A 571 2.34 -18.06 -16.98
C LEU A 571 0.93 -18.62 -17.11
N ILE A 572 0.43 -19.15 -16.00
CA ILE A 572 -0.93 -19.66 -15.91
C ILE A 572 -1.62 -18.93 -14.76
N VAL A 573 -2.69 -18.20 -15.06
CA VAL A 573 -3.48 -17.49 -14.05
C VAL A 573 -4.84 -18.13 -13.95
N MET A 574 -5.20 -18.63 -12.77
CA MET A 574 -6.58 -19.02 -12.45
C MET A 574 -7.21 -17.94 -11.59
N GLY A 575 -8.04 -17.10 -12.19
CA GLY A 575 -8.54 -15.90 -11.51
C GLY A 575 -9.72 -15.23 -12.19
N HIS A 576 -10.25 -14.20 -11.53
CA HIS A 576 -11.42 -13.46 -12.04
C HIS A 576 -11.09 -12.47 -13.17
N TYR A 577 -9.86 -11.95 -13.20
CA TYR A 577 -9.36 -11.05 -14.24
C TYR A 577 -8.01 -11.52 -14.79
N TRP A 578 -7.64 -10.95 -15.93
CA TRP A 578 -6.33 -10.99 -16.54
C TRP A 578 -5.94 -9.55 -16.94
N PRO A 579 -4.81 -9.00 -16.45
CA PRO A 579 -4.44 -7.61 -16.73
C PRO A 579 -3.80 -7.51 -18.13
N GLU A 580 -4.64 -7.45 -19.17
CA GLU A 580 -4.19 -7.43 -20.58
C GLU A 580 -3.26 -6.26 -20.88
N HIS A 581 -3.50 -5.09 -20.28
CA HIS A 581 -2.68 -3.90 -20.46
C HIS A 581 -1.25 -4.03 -19.90
N LEU A 582 -1.01 -4.99 -18.98
CA LEU A 582 0.33 -5.24 -18.40
C LEU A 582 0.98 -6.52 -18.95
N LEU A 583 0.21 -7.59 -19.11
CA LEU A 583 0.71 -8.93 -19.52
C LEU A 583 0.53 -9.21 -21.02
N GLY A 584 -0.15 -8.32 -21.75
CA GLY A 584 -0.67 -8.59 -23.09
C GLY A 584 -1.84 -9.59 -23.07
N LYS A 585 -2.44 -9.84 -24.23
CA LYS A 585 -3.55 -10.81 -24.37
C LYS A 585 -3.09 -12.24 -24.04
N PRO A 586 -3.92 -13.06 -23.36
CA PRO A 586 -3.60 -14.47 -23.14
C PRO A 586 -3.59 -15.24 -24.47
N ASP A 587 -2.71 -16.24 -24.59
CA ASP A 587 -2.66 -17.13 -25.77
C ASP A 587 -3.78 -18.17 -25.72
N LEU A 588 -4.22 -18.53 -24.50
CA LEU A 588 -5.31 -19.47 -24.27
C LEU A 588 -6.20 -19.00 -23.12
N VAL A 589 -7.50 -18.88 -23.39
CA VAL A 589 -8.53 -18.65 -22.36
C VAL A 589 -9.33 -19.92 -22.16
N VAL A 590 -9.31 -20.44 -20.93
CA VAL A 590 -10.12 -21.59 -20.50
C VAL A 590 -11.27 -21.06 -19.65
N ASP A 591 -12.42 -20.79 -20.29
CA ASP A 591 -13.64 -20.38 -19.58
C ASP A 591 -14.48 -21.61 -19.22
N LYS A 592 -14.66 -21.84 -17.91
CA LYS A 592 -15.50 -22.93 -17.39
C LYS A 592 -16.68 -22.42 -16.56
N ARG A 593 -17.04 -21.13 -16.67
CA ARG A 593 -18.31 -20.62 -16.09
C ARG A 593 -19.53 -21.31 -16.71
N GLN A 594 -19.42 -21.78 -17.96
CA GLN A 594 -20.52 -22.44 -18.68
C GLN A 594 -20.78 -23.92 -18.28
N ASN A 595 -19.76 -24.66 -17.81
CA ASN A 595 -19.93 -26.09 -17.50
C ASN A 595 -20.58 -26.39 -16.15
N GLN A 596 -20.94 -25.38 -15.34
CA GLN A 596 -21.65 -25.59 -14.07
C GLN A 596 -23.18 -25.64 -14.23
N HIS A 597 -23.73 -25.24 -15.38
CA HIS A 597 -25.18 -25.32 -15.64
C HIS A 597 -25.60 -26.57 -16.44
N SER A 598 -24.66 -27.32 -17.01
CA SER A 598 -24.96 -28.53 -17.79
C SER A 598 -24.89 -29.85 -17.00
N GLU A 599 -24.43 -29.84 -15.75
CA GLU A 599 -24.39 -31.02 -14.86
C GLU A 599 -25.46 -30.94 -13.77
N ASN A 600 -26.71 -30.72 -14.15
CA ASN A 600 -27.83 -31.19 -13.33
C ASN A 600 -29.05 -31.64 -14.15
N PRO A 601 -28.94 -32.71 -14.96
CA PRO A 601 -30.11 -33.52 -15.27
C PRO A 601 -30.26 -34.59 -14.17
N LYS A 602 -31.20 -34.31 -13.25
CA LYS A 602 -31.76 -35.24 -12.25
C LYS A 602 -30.90 -35.57 -11.03
N ARG A 603 -31.25 -34.96 -9.88
CA ARG A 603 -31.76 -35.67 -8.71
C ARG A 603 -32.50 -34.73 -7.76
#